data_AF-W1XM49-F1
#
_entry.id   AF-W1XM49-F1
#
_cell.length_a   1.000
_cell.length_b   1.000
_cell.length_c   1.000
_cell.angle_alpha   90.00
_cell.angle_beta   90.00
_cell.angle_gamma   90.00
#
_symmetry.space_group_name_H-M   'P 1'
#
loop_
_entity.id
_entity.type
_entity.pdbx_description
1 polymer ?
#
loop_
_entity_poly.entity_id
_entity_poly.type
_entity_poly.pdbx_seq_one_letter_code
_entity_poly.pdbx_strand_id
1 'polypeptide(L)'
;RLMTPAHGHVWLDGEHIQHYASKEVARRIGLLAQNATTPGDITVQELVARGRYPHQPLFTRWRKEDEEAVTKAMQATGIIHLADQSVDTL
;
A
#
# COMPACT_ATOMS: atom_id res chain seq x y z
N ARG A 1 13.11 -1.59 4.15
CA ARG A 1 13.21 -3.07 4.30
C ARG A 1 12.97 -3.39 5.77
N LEU A 2 12.24 -4.46 6.08
CA LEU A 2 11.81 -4.75 7.46
C LEU A 2 12.88 -5.52 8.25
N MET A 3 13.61 -6.42 7.60
CA MET A 3 14.70 -7.19 8.19
C MET A 3 15.87 -7.30 7.22
N THR A 4 17.09 -7.38 7.74
CA THR A 4 18.30 -7.66 6.97
C THR A 4 18.57 -9.17 7.02
N PRO A 5 18.76 -9.86 5.88
CA PRO A 5 19.13 -11.28 5.89
C PRO A 5 20.45 -11.49 6.64
N ALA A 6 20.52 -12.52 7.49
CA ALA A 6 21.76 -12.87 8.19
C ALA A 6 22.84 -13.38 7.22
N HIS A 7 22.42 -14.17 6.21
CA HIS A 7 23.27 -14.69 5.14
C HIS A 7 22.48 -14.76 3.83
N GLY A 8 23.20 -14.76 2.70
CA GLY A 8 22.62 -14.88 1.36
C GLY A 8 22.13 -13.55 0.76
N HIS A 9 21.46 -13.66 -0.39
CA HIS A 9 20.95 -12.53 -1.15
C HIS A 9 19.47 -12.71 -1.46
N VAL A 10 18.76 -11.59 -1.50
CA VAL A 10 17.35 -11.54 -1.91
C VAL A 10 17.30 -10.89 -3.29
N TRP A 11 16.68 -11.58 -4.23
CA TRP A 11 16.50 -11.12 -5.60
C TRP A 11 15.02 -10.79 -5.85
N LEU A 12 14.78 -9.74 -6.61
CA LEU A 12 13.45 -9.33 -7.07
C LEU A 12 13.56 -9.04 -8.56
N ASP A 13 12.73 -9.70 -9.37
CA ASP A 13 12.70 -9.54 -10.85
C ASP A 13 14.08 -9.63 -11.53
N GLY A 14 14.95 -10.51 -11.03
CA GLY A 14 16.29 -10.75 -11.59
C GLY A 14 17.38 -9.78 -11.15
N GLU A 15 17.10 -8.85 -10.23
CA GLU A 15 18.08 -7.91 -9.67
C GLU A 15 18.18 -8.09 -8.15
N HIS A 16 19.34 -7.75 -7.56
CA HIS A 16 19.45 -7.75 -6.10
C HIS A 16 18.46 -6.73 -5.52
N ILE A 17 17.64 -7.15 -4.55
CA ILE A 17 16.66 -6.25 -3.91
C ILE A 17 17.33 -5.02 -3.27
N GLN A 18 18.64 -5.15 -3.01
CA GLN A 18 19.46 -4.10 -2.44
C GLN A 18 19.66 -2.89 -3.36
N HIS A 19 19.61 -3.09 -4.67
CA HIS A 19 19.80 -2.06 -5.69
C HIS A 19 18.54 -1.24 -5.98
N TYR A 20 17.35 -1.74 -5.63
CA TYR A 20 16.13 -0.95 -5.73
C TYR A 20 16.01 0.07 -4.61
N ALA A 21 15.52 1.27 -4.96
CA ALA A 21 15.06 2.22 -3.97
C ALA A 21 13.82 1.67 -3.25
N SER A 22 13.66 1.99 -1.95
CA SER A 22 12.53 1.50 -1.15
C SER A 22 11.16 1.78 -1.79
N LYS A 23 11.02 2.91 -2.48
CA LYS A 23 9.80 3.29 -3.19
C LYS A 23 9.51 2.39 -4.39
N GLU A 24 10.54 1.92 -5.10
CA GLU A 24 10.39 1.00 -6.23
C GLU A 24 9.97 -0.39 -5.78
N VAL A 25 10.55 -0.89 -4.69
CA VAL A 25 10.14 -2.16 -4.08
C VAL A 25 8.68 -2.09 -3.66
N ALA A 26 8.26 -1.01 -2.99
CA ALA A 26 6.88 -0.82 -2.53
C ALA A 26 5.84 -0.69 -3.66
N ARG A 27 6.27 -0.39 -4.90
CA ARG A 27 5.38 -0.42 -6.09
C ARG A 27 5.19 -1.82 -6.67
N ARG A 28 6.09 -2.75 -6.36
CA ARG A 28 6.10 -4.12 -6.91
C ARG A 28 5.59 -5.15 -5.91
N ILE A 29 5.83 -4.93 -4.61
CA ILE A 29 5.49 -5.86 -3.54
C ILE A 29 4.51 -5.20 -2.58
N GLY A 30 3.33 -5.80 -2.44
CA GLY A 30 2.41 -5.56 -1.32
C GLY A 30 2.62 -6.58 -0.20
N LEU A 31 2.40 -6.16 1.05
CA LEU A 31 2.46 -7.04 2.22
C LEU A 31 1.14 -6.92 2.97
N LEU A 32 0.45 -8.05 3.18
CA LEU A 32 -0.67 -8.15 4.11
C LEU A 32 -0.13 -8.72 5.42
N ALA A 33 -0.15 -7.92 6.49
CA ALA A 33 0.27 -8.39 7.79
C ALA A 33 -0.77 -9.37 8.36
N GLN A 34 -0.31 -10.43 9.03
CA GLN A 34 -1.19 -11.38 9.72
C GLN A 34 -1.90 -10.72 10.91
N ASN A 35 -1.20 -9.83 11.63
CA ASN A 35 -1.75 -8.99 12.67
C ASN A 35 -1.53 -7.53 12.25
N ALA A 36 -2.55 -6.90 11.69
CA ALA A 36 -2.51 -5.48 11.35
C ALA A 36 -3.11 -4.68 12.51
N THR A 37 -2.34 -3.75 13.07
CA THR A 37 -2.92 -2.68 13.89
C THR A 37 -3.42 -1.60 12.96
N THR A 38 -4.72 -1.36 12.99
CA THR A 38 -5.33 -0.28 12.23
C THR A 38 -4.94 1.06 12.85
N PRO A 39 -4.48 2.04 12.04
CA PRO A 39 -4.38 3.42 12.51
C PRO A 39 -5.79 3.95 12.82
N GLY A 40 -6.00 4.52 14.01
CA GLY A 40 -7.27 5.13 14.36
C GLY A 40 -7.58 6.39 13.54
N ASP A 41 -8.83 6.84 13.62
CA ASP A 41 -9.32 8.11 13.06
C ASP A 41 -9.26 8.23 11.52
N ILE A 42 -9.41 7.11 10.80
CA ILE A 42 -9.51 7.11 9.33
C ILE A 42 -10.66 6.24 8.83
N THR A 43 -11.14 6.55 7.63
CA THR A 43 -12.13 5.72 6.93
C THR A 43 -11.48 4.53 6.21
N VAL A 44 -12.28 3.54 5.83
CA VAL A 44 -11.83 2.41 4.99
C VAL A 44 -11.21 2.91 3.69
N GLN A 45 -11.83 3.91 3.05
CA GLN A 45 -11.30 4.51 1.83
C GLN A 45 -9.92 5.13 2.04
N GLU A 46 -9.73 5.87 3.14
CA GLU A 46 -8.45 6.49 3.47
C GLU A 46 -7.36 5.45 3.77
N LEU A 47 -7.71 4.33 4.40
CA LEU A 47 -6.78 3.22 4.60
C LEU A 47 -6.34 2.62 3.26
N VAL A 48 -7.28 2.34 2.36
CA VAL A 48 -6.96 1.83 1.02
C VAL A 48 -6.13 2.83 0.21
N ALA A 49 -6.44 4.13 0.33
CA ALA A 49 -5.72 5.22 -0.32
C ALA A 49 -4.23 5.27 0.05
N ARG A 50 -3.84 4.83 1.27
CA ARG A 50 -2.43 4.74 1.66
C ARG A 50 -1.63 3.76 0.81
N GLY A 51 -2.28 2.76 0.20
CA GLY A 51 -1.67 1.87 -0.79
C GLY A 51 -1.13 2.62 -2.03
N ARG A 52 -1.61 3.85 -2.29
CA ARG A 52 -1.14 4.69 -3.42
C ARG A 52 0.11 5.50 -3.12
N TYR A 53 0.57 5.58 -1.87
CA TYR A 53 1.72 6.43 -1.51
C TYR A 53 3.00 6.13 -2.31
N PRO A 54 3.38 4.87 -2.59
CA PRO A 54 4.52 4.59 -3.45
C PRO A 54 4.33 5.11 -4.88
N HIS A 55 3.11 5.19 -5.39
CA HIS A 55 2.79 5.59 -6.76
C HIS A 55 2.75 7.11 -6.96
N GLN A 56 2.56 7.89 -5.89
CA GLN A 56 2.48 9.35 -5.96
C GLN A 56 3.87 9.99 -6.21
N PRO A 57 3.99 10.96 -7.13
CA PRO A 57 5.17 11.83 -7.23
C PRO A 57 5.41 12.62 -5.93
N LEU A 58 6.66 13.01 -5.66
CA LEU A 58 6.92 13.96 -4.56
C LEU A 58 6.28 15.31 -4.93
N PHE A 59 5.57 15.92 -3.98
CA PHE A 59 4.92 17.24 -4.09
C PHE A 59 3.66 17.36 -4.96
N THR A 60 3.12 16.27 -5.49
CA THR A 60 1.81 16.30 -6.17
C THR A 60 0.66 16.12 -5.20
N ARG A 61 -0.40 16.89 -5.39
CA ARG A 61 -1.71 16.64 -4.78
C ARG A 61 -2.30 15.32 -5.29
N TRP A 62 -3.28 14.80 -4.53
CA TRP A 62 -4.13 13.69 -4.93
C TRP A 62 -4.68 13.91 -6.35
N ARG A 63 -4.57 12.90 -7.21
CA ARG A 63 -5.01 12.97 -8.60
C ARG A 63 -6.17 12.04 -8.86
N LYS A 64 -6.86 12.28 -9.97
CA LYS A 64 -7.97 11.44 -10.43
C LYS A 64 -7.57 9.97 -10.60
N GLU A 65 -6.37 9.69 -11.09
CA GLU A 65 -5.91 8.30 -11.27
C GLU A 65 -5.69 7.58 -9.94
N ASP A 66 -5.41 8.31 -8.86
CA ASP A 66 -5.27 7.74 -7.52
C ASP A 66 -6.64 7.41 -6.92
N GLU A 67 -7.64 8.27 -7.15
CA GLU A 67 -9.04 8.00 -6.79
C GLU A 67 -9.59 6.77 -7.54
N GLU A 68 -9.43 6.73 -8.87
CA GLU A 68 -9.87 5.61 -9.71
C GLU A 68 -9.22 4.29 -9.27
N ALA A 69 -7.93 4.30 -8.92
CA ALA A 69 -7.24 3.11 -8.42
C ALA A 69 -7.78 2.63 -7.07
N VAL A 70 -8.10 3.55 -6.16
CA VAL A 70 -8.72 3.23 -4.85
C VAL A 70 -10.11 2.64 -5.04
N THR A 71 -10.97 3.29 -5.81
CA THR A 71 -12.32 2.80 -6.10
C THR A 71 -12.28 1.40 -6.73
N LYS A 72 -11.38 1.19 -7.71
CA LYS A 72 -11.22 -0.13 -8.35
C LYS A 72 -10.77 -1.20 -7.35
N ALA A 73 -9.85 -0.88 -6.45
CA ALA A 73 -9.40 -1.82 -5.42
C ALA A 73 -10.56 -2.18 -4.47
N MET A 74 -11.31 -1.20 -3.98
CA MET A 74 -12.44 -1.42 -3.08
C MET A 74 -13.59 -2.20 -3.74
N GLN A 75 -13.83 -1.97 -5.02
CA GLN A 75 -14.80 -2.75 -5.80
C GLN A 75 -14.32 -4.20 -5.99
N ALA A 76 -13.05 -4.40 -6.33
CA ALA A 76 -12.48 -5.74 -6.54
C ALA A 76 -12.51 -6.59 -5.26
N THR A 77 -12.44 -5.97 -4.08
CA THR A 77 -12.54 -6.66 -2.79
C THR A 77 -13.96 -6.62 -2.19
N GLY A 78 -14.94 -6.02 -2.87
CA GLY A 78 -16.33 -5.98 -2.43
C GLY A 78 -16.64 -5.05 -1.25
N ILE A 79 -15.73 -4.16 -0.86
CA ILE A 79 -15.84 -3.32 0.34
C ILE A 79 -16.24 -1.86 0.04
N ILE A 80 -16.61 -1.53 -1.20
CA ILE A 80 -16.92 -0.14 -1.59
C ILE A 80 -18.03 0.50 -0.74
N HIS A 81 -18.98 -0.31 -0.25
CA HIS A 81 -20.08 0.14 0.60
C HIS A 81 -19.62 0.56 2.02
N LEU A 82 -18.38 0.21 2.41
CA LEU A 82 -17.77 0.59 3.69
C LEU A 82 -16.89 1.84 3.57
N ALA A 83 -16.84 2.50 2.40
CA ALA A 83 -15.86 3.55 2.10
C ALA A 83 -15.75 4.64 3.18
N ASP A 84 -16.89 5.16 3.63
CA ASP A 84 -16.97 6.24 4.61
C ASP A 84 -17.01 5.76 6.07
N GLN A 85 -17.02 4.44 6.29
CA GLN A 85 -17.03 3.87 7.63
C GLN A 85 -15.63 3.99 8.26
N SER A 86 -15.59 4.33 9.55
CA SER A 86 -14.34 4.30 10.31
C SER A 86 -13.81 2.88 10.41
N VAL A 87 -12.52 2.68 10.15
CA VAL A 87 -11.92 1.34 10.22
C VAL A 87 -11.93 0.79 11.65
N ASP A 88 -11.99 1.65 12.67
CA ASP A 88 -12.05 1.24 14.08
C ASP A 88 -13.39 0.56 14.46
N THR A 89 -14.38 0.62 13.56
CA THR A 89 -15.71 0.02 13.77
C THR A 89 -15.88 -1.33 13.08
N LEU A 90 -14.79 -1.88 12.50
CA LEU A 90 -14.73 -3.16 11.81
C LEU A 90 -13.89 -4.18 12.60
#